data_AF-A0A2V9TD76-F1
#
_entry.id   AF-A0A2V9TD76-F1
#
_cell.length_a   1.000
_cell.length_b   1.000
_cell.length_c   1.000
_cell.angle_alpha   90.00
_cell.angle_beta   90.00
_cell.angle_gamma   90.00
#
_symmetry.space_group_name_H-M   'P 1'
#
loop_
_entity.id
_entity.type
_entity.pdbx_description
1 polymer ?
#
loop_
_entity_poly.entity_id
_entity_poly.type
_entity_poly.pdbx_seq_one_letter_code
_entity_poly.pdbx_strand_id
1 'polypeptide(L)'
;TLQACLWGNGKRFTLHGAVIMPDHAHLVLTPLYDGSGFYSIPEIMQGIKSVSAHRINRALTRAGQIWQHESFDHVLRREESIEAKVQYICENPVRAGLVKHPHEYRWLWPPELRRSG
;
A
#
# COMPACT_ATOMS: atom_id res chain seq x y z
N THR A 1 0.76 -1.83 8.56
CA THR A 1 2.21 -1.54 8.64
C THR A 1 2.82 -1.71 7.27
N LEU A 2 3.89 -0.98 6.94
CA LEU A 2 4.51 -1.04 5.61
C LEU A 2 4.95 -2.47 5.23
N GLN A 3 5.50 -3.21 6.19
CA GLN A 3 5.89 -4.60 6.01
C GLN A 3 4.72 -5.54 5.64
N ALA A 4 3.48 -5.20 6.03
CA ALA A 4 2.31 -5.99 5.62
C ALA A 4 1.96 -5.77 4.15
N CYS A 5 2.20 -4.58 3.60
CA CYS A 5 2.00 -4.29 2.18
C CYS A 5 2.95 -5.10 1.28
N LEU A 6 4.08 -5.55 1.83
CA LEU A 6 5.07 -6.37 1.12
C LEU A 6 4.81 -7.88 1.19
N TRP A 7 3.82 -8.33 1.98
CA TRP A 7 3.61 -9.75 2.28
C TRP A 7 3.50 -10.64 1.03
N GLY A 8 2.80 -10.16 0.00
CA GLY A 8 2.58 -10.89 -1.25
C GLY A 8 3.37 -10.33 -2.44
N ASN A 9 4.27 -9.37 -2.24
CA ASN A 9 4.98 -8.72 -3.33
C ASN A 9 5.88 -9.75 -4.06
N GLY A 10 5.83 -9.78 -5.40
CA GLY A 10 6.56 -10.71 -6.26
C GLY A 10 6.01 -12.15 -6.26
N LYS A 11 4.92 -12.43 -5.53
CA LYS A 11 4.28 -13.75 -5.47
C LYS A 11 2.81 -13.72 -5.86
N ARG A 12 2.08 -12.73 -5.33
CA ARG A 12 0.64 -12.52 -5.56
C ARG A 12 0.35 -11.25 -6.33
N PHE A 13 1.19 -10.25 -6.19
CA PHE A 13 1.13 -8.98 -6.91
C PHE A 13 2.54 -8.40 -7.03
N THR A 14 2.75 -7.52 -8.00
CA THR A 14 3.87 -6.59 -8.01
C THR A 14 3.41 -5.29 -7.37
N LEU A 15 4.08 -4.87 -6.30
CA LEU A 15 3.88 -3.56 -5.69
C LEU A 15 4.77 -2.54 -6.41
N HIS A 16 4.18 -1.45 -6.88
CA HIS A 16 4.87 -0.35 -7.54
C HIS A 16 5.12 0.82 -6.60
N GLY A 17 4.20 1.04 -5.66
CA GLY A 17 4.35 2.06 -4.63
C GLY A 17 3.37 1.85 -3.48
N ALA A 18 3.77 2.26 -2.28
CA ALA A 18 2.89 2.29 -1.12
C ALA A 18 3.21 3.47 -0.20
N VAL A 19 2.17 4.01 0.42
CA VAL A 19 2.27 4.99 1.50
C VAL A 19 1.34 4.60 2.64
N ILE A 20 1.86 4.57 3.86
CA ILE A 20 1.06 4.36 5.07
C ILE A 20 0.79 5.71 5.70
N MET A 21 -0.45 6.16 5.65
CA MET A 21 -0.94 7.36 6.34
C MET A 21 -1.32 7.00 7.79
N PRO A 22 -1.53 7.99 8.68
CA PRO A 22 -1.90 7.72 10.07
C PRO A 22 -3.20 6.91 10.25
N ASP A 23 -4.14 7.06 9.33
CA ASP A 23 -5.51 6.53 9.36
C ASP A 23 -5.81 5.55 8.22
N HIS A 24 -5.07 5.59 7.10
CA HIS A 24 -5.27 4.70 5.95
C HIS A 24 -3.95 4.37 5.22
N ALA A 25 -4.01 3.62 4.12
CA ALA A 25 -2.87 3.35 3.27
C ALA A 25 -3.26 3.42 1.79
N HIS A 26 -2.36 3.90 0.94
CA HIS A 26 -2.50 3.80 -0.51
C HIS A 26 -1.47 2.82 -1.07
N LEU A 27 -1.91 2.00 -2.03
CA LEU A 27 -1.08 1.03 -2.72
C LEU A 27 -1.31 1.14 -4.22
N VAL A 28 -0.24 1.11 -5.00
CA VAL A 28 -0.26 0.93 -6.45
C VAL A 28 0.35 -0.43 -6.74
N LEU A 29 -0.44 -1.36 -7.28
CA LEU A 29 -0.02 -2.74 -7.51
C LEU A 29 -0.61 -3.34 -8.77
N THR A 30 0.01 -4.41 -9.27
CA THR A 30 -0.47 -5.24 -10.36
C THR A 30 -0.61 -6.67 -9.89
N PRO A 31 -1.81 -7.28 -9.90
CA PRO A 31 -1.97 -8.69 -9.57
C PRO A 31 -1.15 -9.61 -10.48
N LEU A 32 -0.59 -10.69 -9.92
CA LEU A 32 0.16 -11.69 -10.67
C LEU A 32 -0.72 -12.86 -11.09
N TYR A 33 -0.26 -13.61 -12.09
CA TYR A 33 -0.88 -14.84 -12.59
C TYR A 33 -0.15 -16.05 -12.03
N ASP A 34 -0.87 -17.05 -11.50
CA ASP A 34 -0.28 -18.22 -10.84
C ASP A 34 -0.45 -19.54 -11.58
N GLY A 35 -0.87 -19.50 -12.86
CA GLY A 35 -1.20 -20.68 -13.64
C GLY A 35 -2.69 -21.02 -13.63
N SER A 36 -3.44 -20.58 -12.63
CA SER A 36 -4.89 -20.80 -12.53
C SER A 36 -5.71 -19.54 -12.80
N GLY A 37 -5.12 -18.36 -12.57
CA GLY A 37 -5.77 -17.08 -12.76
C GLY A 37 -4.93 -15.92 -12.24
N PHE A 38 -5.42 -14.70 -12.43
CA PHE A 38 -4.90 -13.53 -11.71
C PHE A 38 -5.47 -13.50 -10.29
N TYR A 39 -4.65 -13.14 -9.31
CA TYR A 39 -5.15 -12.84 -7.96
C TYR A 39 -6.17 -11.69 -8.00
N SER A 40 -7.27 -11.84 -7.29
CA SER A 40 -8.28 -10.78 -7.22
C SER A 40 -7.82 -9.66 -6.27
N ILE A 41 -8.25 -8.42 -6.53
CA ILE A 41 -7.98 -7.29 -5.63
C ILE A 41 -8.54 -7.55 -4.22
N PRO A 42 -9.79 -8.04 -4.03
CA PRO A 42 -10.31 -8.37 -2.70
C PRO A 42 -9.43 -9.36 -1.94
N GLU A 43 -8.93 -10.42 -2.60
CA GLU A 43 -8.06 -11.42 -1.97
C GLU A 43 -6.72 -10.80 -1.53
N ILE A 44 -6.09 -10.00 -2.40
CA ILE A 44 -4.84 -9.30 -2.08
C ILE A 44 -5.05 -8.38 -0.87
N MET A 45 -6.13 -7.59 -0.88
CA MET A 45 -6.46 -6.65 0.19
C MET A 45 -6.77 -7.37 1.51
N GLN A 46 -7.48 -8.49 1.47
CA GLN A 46 -7.75 -9.32 2.65
C GLN A 46 -6.43 -9.80 3.29
N GLY A 47 -5.48 -10.29 2.49
CA GLY A 47 -4.16 -10.71 2.97
C GLY A 47 -3.41 -9.57 3.66
N ILE A 48 -3.32 -8.40 3.01
CA ILE A 48 -2.64 -7.22 3.56
C ILE A 48 -3.31 -6.76 4.87
N LYS A 49 -4.65 -6.68 4.90
CA LYS A 49 -5.44 -6.28 6.08
C LYS A 49 -5.25 -7.26 7.24
N SER A 50 -5.28 -8.56 6.98
CA SER A 50 -5.08 -9.59 8.00
C SER A 50 -3.68 -9.49 8.62
N VAL A 51 -2.63 -9.52 7.79
CA VAL A 51 -1.23 -9.46 8.26
C VAL A 51 -0.97 -8.17 9.04
N SER A 52 -1.49 -7.04 8.57
CA SER A 52 -1.32 -5.76 9.26
C SER A 52 -2.12 -5.70 10.57
N ALA A 53 -3.37 -6.17 10.61
CA ALA A 53 -4.18 -6.20 11.82
C ALA A 53 -3.52 -7.06 12.91
N HIS A 54 -3.05 -8.27 12.57
CA HIS A 54 -2.34 -9.13 13.51
C HIS A 54 -1.08 -8.46 14.07
N ARG A 55 -0.30 -7.78 13.23
CA ARG A 55 0.91 -7.07 13.67
C ARG A 55 0.59 -5.88 14.57
N ILE A 56 -0.42 -5.09 14.23
CA ILE A 56 -0.83 -3.91 15.01
C ILE A 56 -1.39 -4.34 16.36
N ASN A 57 -2.28 -5.34 16.37
CA ASN A 57 -2.87 -5.88 17.60
C ASN A 57 -1.80 -6.44 18.54
N ARG A 58 -0.85 -7.20 18.01
CA ARG A 58 0.28 -7.70 18.80
C ARG A 58 1.17 -6.58 19.35
N ALA A 59 1.47 -5.56 18.55
CA ALA A 59 2.31 -4.45 18.98
C ALA A 59 1.64 -3.56 20.05
N LEU A 60 0.32 -3.48 20.06
CA LEU A 60 -0.46 -2.69 21.00
C LEU A 60 -1.06 -3.52 22.15
N THR A 61 -0.71 -4.81 22.25
CA THR A 61 -1.27 -5.76 23.22
C THR A 61 -2.82 -5.69 23.28
N ARG A 62 -3.45 -5.58 22.11
CA ARG A 62 -4.90 -5.47 21.97
C ARG A 62 -5.45 -6.54 21.04
N ALA A 63 -6.75 -6.75 21.08
CA ALA A 63 -7.50 -7.57 20.14
C ALA A 63 -8.64 -6.76 19.51
N GLY A 64 -9.12 -7.21 18.34
CA GLY A 64 -10.25 -6.58 17.66
C GLY A 64 -9.95 -6.16 16.22
N GLN A 65 -10.97 -5.59 15.59
CA GLN A 65 -10.92 -5.15 14.20
C GLN A 65 -10.10 -3.86 14.05
N ILE A 66 -9.15 -3.85 13.12
CA ILE A 66 -8.33 -2.68 12.80
C ILE A 66 -8.85 -1.94 11.58
N TRP A 67 -9.26 -2.69 10.56
CA TRP A 67 -9.64 -2.14 9.26
C TRP A 67 -11.15 -2.16 9.09
N GLN A 68 -11.67 -1.14 8.40
CA GLN A 68 -13.01 -1.21 7.82
C GLN A 68 -13.09 -2.41 6.85
N HIS A 69 -14.28 -2.97 6.71
CA HIS A 69 -14.49 -4.16 5.88
C HIS A 69 -14.14 -3.87 4.41
N GLU A 70 -14.63 -2.74 3.90
CA GLU A 70 -14.45 -2.32 2.52
C GLU A 70 -13.06 -1.74 2.27
N SER A 71 -12.58 -1.88 1.03
CA SER A 71 -11.40 -1.19 0.52
C SER A 71 -11.86 -0.35 -0.65
N PHE A 72 -11.31 0.84 -0.82
CA PHE A 72 -11.52 1.61 -2.04
C PHE A 72 -10.48 1.17 -3.07
N ASP A 73 -10.90 0.37 -4.05
CA ASP A 73 -10.07 -0.01 -5.18
C ASP A 73 -10.40 0.83 -6.42
N HIS A 74 -9.35 1.24 -7.12
CA HIS A 74 -9.45 1.94 -8.38
C HIS A 74 -8.56 1.24 -9.40
N VAL A 75 -9.18 0.63 -10.41
CA VAL A 75 -8.46 0.02 -11.53
C VAL A 75 -7.96 1.15 -12.43
N LEU A 76 -6.63 1.22 -12.60
CA LEU A 76 -6.01 2.17 -13.53
C LEU A 76 -6.51 1.91 -14.95
N ARG A 77 -6.94 2.97 -15.63
CA ARG A 77 -7.32 2.90 -17.04
C ARG A 77 -6.08 2.80 -17.92
N ARG A 78 -6.24 2.37 -19.18
CA ARG A 78 -5.12 2.20 -20.13
C ARG A 78 -4.29 3.46 -20.32
N GLU A 79 -4.88 4.64 -20.17
CA GLU A 79 -4.21 5.92 -20.36
C GLU A 79 -3.51 6.43 -19.09
N GLU A 80 -3.76 5.83 -17.92
CA GLU A 80 -3.12 6.22 -16.67
C GLU A 80 -1.76 5.53 -16.50
N SER A 81 -0.70 6.33 -16.34
CA SER A 81 0.63 5.81 -16.04
C SER A 81 0.72 5.35 -14.58
N ILE A 82 1.22 4.12 -14.38
CA ILE A 82 1.58 3.59 -13.05
C ILE A 82 2.55 4.56 -12.36
N GLU A 83 3.53 5.09 -13.09
CA GLU A 83 4.52 6.03 -12.58
C GLU A 83 3.85 7.31 -12.05
N ALA A 84 2.92 7.87 -12.81
CA ALA A 84 2.18 9.07 -12.39
C ALA A 84 1.37 8.82 -11.11
N LYS A 85 0.74 7.64 -10.98
CA LYS A 85 0.01 7.29 -9.75
C LYS A 85 0.96 7.05 -8.57
N VAL A 86 2.13 6.43 -8.81
CA VAL A 86 3.17 6.26 -7.78
C VAL A 86 3.68 7.61 -7.29
N GLN A 87 3.98 8.55 -8.20
CA GLN A 87 4.36 9.92 -7.83
C GLN A 87 3.23 10.61 -7.04
N TYR A 88 1.99 10.48 -7.49
CA TYR A 88 0.83 11.05 -6.79
C TYR A 88 0.74 10.57 -5.34
N ILE A 89 0.84 9.26 -5.08
CA ILE A 89 0.73 8.76 -3.70
C ILE A 89 1.93 9.15 -2.82
N CYS A 90 3.10 9.43 -3.42
CA CYS A 90 4.27 9.91 -2.69
C CYS A 90 4.09 11.34 -2.16
N GLU A 91 3.28 12.15 -2.84
CA GLU A 91 2.95 13.51 -2.43
C GLU A 91 1.86 13.56 -1.35
N ASN A 92 1.14 12.45 -1.10
CA ASN A 92 0.05 12.45 -0.10
C ASN A 92 0.48 12.88 1.31
N PRO A 93 1.64 12.46 1.85
CA PRO A 93 2.12 12.95 3.14
C PRO A 93 2.37 14.46 3.17
N VAL A 94 2.85 15.03 2.07
CA VAL A 94 3.08 16.49 1.93
C VAL A 94 1.74 17.22 1.89
N ARG A 95 0.81 16.74 1.04
CA ARG A 95 -0.54 17.29 0.93
C ARG A 95 -1.33 17.21 2.24
N ALA A 96 -1.06 16.19 3.06
CA ALA A 96 -1.63 16.03 4.39
C ALA A 96 -0.91 16.86 5.48
N GLY A 97 0.16 17.59 5.13
CA GLY A 97 0.93 18.41 6.06
C GLY A 97 1.79 17.62 7.06
N LEU A 98 2.05 16.34 6.80
CA LEU A 98 2.85 15.48 7.70
C LEU A 98 4.35 15.75 7.59
N VAL A 99 4.80 16.18 6.41
CA VAL A 99 6.20 16.49 6.05
C VAL A 99 6.23 17.63 5.03
N LYS A 100 7.38 18.29 4.84
CA LYS A 100 7.53 19.33 3.81
C LYS A 100 7.89 18.72 2.45
N HIS A 101 8.60 17.60 2.47
CA HIS A 101 9.04 16.89 1.27
C HIS A 101 8.76 15.39 1.38
N PRO A 102 8.45 14.69 0.26
CA PRO A 102 8.16 13.26 0.29
C PRO A 102 9.29 12.42 0.91
N HIS A 103 10.55 12.83 0.69
CA HIS A 103 11.72 12.11 1.17
C HIS A 103 11.83 12.01 2.70
N GLU A 104 11.21 12.94 3.41
CA GLU A 104 11.17 12.95 4.88
C GLU A 104 10.18 11.91 5.43
N TYR A 105 9.26 11.40 4.59
CA TYR A 105 8.24 10.45 5.04
C TYR A 105 8.75 9.01 5.04
N ARG A 106 9.10 8.52 6.24
CA ARG A 106 9.67 7.18 6.44
C ARG A 106 8.76 6.01 6.07
N TRP A 107 7.46 6.25 5.85
CA TRP A 107 6.46 5.22 5.57
C TRP A 107 6.09 5.10 4.08
N LEU A 108 6.97 5.60 3.21
CA LEU A 108 6.93 5.37 1.76
C LEU A 108 7.68 4.09 1.37
N TRP A 109 7.21 3.46 0.29
CA TRP A 109 7.90 2.38 -0.38
C TRP A 109 7.70 2.47 -1.91
N PRO A 110 8.71 2.13 -2.72
CA PRO A 110 10.04 1.71 -2.29
C PRO A 110 10.87 2.89 -1.71
N PRO A 111 11.85 2.60 -0.81
CA PRO A 111 12.70 3.59 -0.16
C PRO A 111 13.31 4.65 -1.08
N GLU A 112 13.54 4.31 -2.35
CA GLU A 112 14.15 5.11 -3.39
C GLU A 112 13.24 6.24 -3.87
N LEU A 113 11.91 6.12 -3.72
CA LEU A 113 10.98 7.22 -3.98
C LEU A 113 11.20 8.40 -3.03
N ARG A 114 11.96 8.20 -1.96
CA ARG A 114 12.44 9.27 -1.07
C ARG A 114 13.70 9.95 -1.59
N ARG A 115 14.17 9.67 -2.82
CA ARG A 115 15.39 10.31 -3.38
C ARG A 115 15.11 11.25 -4.54
N SER A 116 13.84 11.40 -4.93
CA SER A 116 13.43 12.34 -5.97
C SER A 116 13.34 13.75 -5.38
N GLY A 117 14.48 14.43 -5.36
CA GLY A 117 14.64 15.85 -5.02
C GLY A 117 15.82 16.41 -5.78
#